data_AF-A0A4Y9Z4F5-F1
#
_entry.id   AF-A0A4Y9Z4F5-F1
#
_cell.length_a   1.000
_cell.length_b   1.000
_cell.length_c   1.000
_cell.angle_alpha   90.00
_cell.angle_beta   90.00
_cell.angle_gamma   90.00
#
_symmetry.space_group_name_H-M   'P 1'
#
loop_
_entity.id
_entity.type
_entity.pdbx_description
1 polymer ?
#
loop_
_entity_poly.entity_id
_entity_poly.type
_entity_poly.pdbx_seq_one_letter_code
_entity_poly.pdbx_strand_id
1 'polypeptide(L)'
;MAFVRLRKLRIDAFPSDHSHILLEMFEELPLTVVELVLRYLESPSPQQLVPAATLLPNLRVLDMHQEHAWCSLCNTCNVLRLKDDPVSITYTNGDGLPVRAPAFVRSVSTSPLTLSIPQKLYNRYLAPLSHLRTVRLSAAYTLDLSVGVGLQDLKTPWRGECGECTSLHLTDETFVSDWEAKNKEEPHPPSLREVTWSFALAQEEESSEEEYVDYVDKVTRVRHRFWKEVDHNSDDDSEWDYDGREWD
;
A
#
# COMPACT_ATOMS: atom_id res chain seq x y z
N MET A 1 -23.00 9.90 -17.80
CA MET A 1 -22.11 9.50 -16.70
C MET A 1 -22.94 8.87 -15.60
N ALA A 2 -22.67 7.61 -15.28
CA ALA A 2 -23.28 6.95 -14.12
C ALA A 2 -22.72 7.57 -12.82
N PHE A 3 -23.44 7.43 -11.71
CA PHE A 3 -22.94 7.72 -10.35
C PHE A 3 -22.54 9.18 -10.00
N VAL A 4 -23.17 10.20 -10.60
CA VAL A 4 -22.90 11.64 -10.30
C VAL A 4 -23.07 12.08 -8.83
N ARG A 5 -23.61 11.22 -7.96
CA ARG A 5 -23.77 11.46 -6.52
C ARG A 5 -22.86 10.59 -5.65
N LEU A 6 -21.97 9.79 -6.25
CA LEU A 6 -21.07 8.93 -5.52
C LEU A 6 -20.04 9.78 -4.78
N ARG A 7 -20.09 9.71 -3.44
CA ARG A 7 -19.18 10.44 -2.54
C ARG A 7 -18.16 9.53 -1.87
N LYS A 8 -18.53 8.26 -1.67
CA LYS A 8 -17.73 7.27 -0.95
C LYS A 8 -17.62 6.04 -1.82
N LEU A 9 -16.39 5.59 -2.04
CA LEU A 9 -16.10 4.34 -2.72
C LEU A 9 -15.39 3.41 -1.74
N ARG A 10 -15.84 2.17 -1.66
CA ARG A 10 -15.15 1.09 -0.95
C ARG A 10 -14.74 0.05 -1.98
N ILE A 11 -13.48 -0.36 -1.93
CA ILE A 11 -12.92 -1.43 -2.74
C ILE A 11 -12.33 -2.45 -1.79
N ASP A 12 -12.81 -3.68 -1.89
CA ASP A 12 -12.25 -4.83 -1.19
C ASP A 12 -11.39 -5.59 -2.21
N ALA A 13 -10.06 -5.47 -2.09
CA ALA A 13 -9.13 -6.20 -2.94
C ALA A 13 -9.10 -7.66 -2.50
N PHE A 14 -9.02 -8.61 -3.43
CA PHE A 14 -8.71 -10.00 -3.05
C PHE A 14 -7.18 -10.20 -3.16
N PRO A 15 -6.59 -11.24 -2.57
CA PRO A 15 -5.13 -11.39 -2.52
C PRO A 15 -4.45 -11.77 -3.86
N SER A 16 -5.17 -11.81 -5.00
CA SER A 16 -4.60 -12.27 -6.28
C SER A 16 -4.59 -11.18 -7.37
N ASP A 17 -3.47 -10.47 -7.52
CA ASP A 17 -3.13 -9.62 -8.70
C ASP A 17 -3.98 -8.37 -8.99
N HIS A 18 -4.33 -7.56 -7.98
CA HIS A 18 -5.28 -6.45 -8.14
C HIS A 18 -4.69 -5.05 -8.45
N SER A 19 -3.36 -4.88 -8.50
CA SER A 19 -2.78 -3.54 -8.75
C SER A 19 -3.22 -2.95 -10.10
N HIS A 20 -3.35 -3.79 -11.13
CA HIS A 20 -3.80 -3.40 -12.46
C HIS A 20 -5.31 -3.17 -12.54
N ILE A 21 -6.12 -3.98 -11.86
CA ILE A 21 -7.59 -3.83 -11.86
C ILE A 21 -8.01 -2.53 -11.17
N LEU A 22 -7.32 -2.17 -10.08
CA LEU A 22 -7.57 -0.90 -9.40
C LEU A 22 -7.37 0.28 -10.37
N LEU A 23 -6.27 0.31 -11.13
CA LEU A 23 -5.95 1.34 -12.12
C LEU A 23 -7.08 1.56 -13.13
N GLU A 24 -7.54 0.49 -13.77
CA GLU A 24 -8.61 0.56 -14.79
C GLU A 24 -9.94 1.04 -14.19
N MET A 25 -10.25 0.65 -12.96
CA MET A 25 -11.47 1.12 -12.29
C MET A 25 -11.45 2.61 -12.00
N PHE A 26 -10.30 3.22 -11.69
CA PHE A 26 -10.23 4.63 -11.29
C PHE A 26 -10.49 5.62 -12.43
N GLU A 27 -10.23 5.25 -13.70
CA GLU A 27 -10.40 6.15 -14.84
C GLU A 27 -11.86 6.59 -15.05
N GLU A 28 -12.80 5.70 -14.74
CA GLU A 28 -14.24 5.92 -14.91
C GLU A 28 -14.92 6.49 -13.65
N LEU A 29 -14.15 6.75 -12.58
CA LEU A 29 -14.75 7.22 -11.33
C LEU A 29 -15.12 8.71 -11.40
N PRO A 30 -16.29 9.08 -10.85
CA PRO A 30 -16.67 10.48 -10.80
C PRO A 30 -15.79 11.25 -9.81
N LEU A 31 -15.36 12.44 -10.21
CA LEU A 31 -14.61 13.39 -9.37
C LEU A 31 -15.34 13.81 -8.08
N THR A 32 -16.60 13.39 -7.91
CA THR A 32 -17.41 13.61 -6.71
C THR A 32 -17.01 12.74 -5.54
N VAL A 33 -16.22 11.69 -5.76
CA VAL A 33 -15.68 10.82 -4.70
C VAL A 33 -14.73 11.63 -3.82
N VAL A 34 -15.04 11.65 -2.54
CA VAL A 34 -14.30 12.38 -1.49
C VAL A 34 -13.82 11.44 -0.38
N GLU A 35 -14.31 10.21 -0.33
CA GLU A 35 -13.86 9.17 0.59
C GLU A 35 -13.53 7.89 -0.19
N LEU A 36 -12.34 7.36 0.01
CA LEU A 36 -11.89 6.09 -0.54
C LEU A 36 -11.55 5.14 0.61
N VAL A 37 -12.18 3.97 0.61
CA VAL A 37 -11.88 2.88 1.53
C VAL A 37 -11.28 1.73 0.72
N LEU A 38 -10.05 1.34 1.03
CA LEU A 38 -9.38 0.18 0.46
C LEU A 38 -9.29 -0.89 1.55
N ARG A 39 -9.69 -2.13 1.25
CA ARG A 39 -9.57 -3.25 2.19
C ARG A 39 -8.84 -4.42 1.60
N TYR A 40 -8.27 -5.23 2.49
CA TYR A 40 -7.60 -6.49 2.16
C TYR A 40 -6.43 -6.27 1.18
N LEU A 41 -5.73 -5.14 1.34
CA LEU A 41 -4.47 -4.92 0.65
C LEU A 41 -3.40 -5.76 1.34
N GLU A 42 -2.99 -6.84 0.68
CA GLU A 42 -1.93 -7.73 1.19
C GLU A 42 -0.61 -6.97 1.33
N SER A 43 -0.21 -6.25 0.29
CA SER A 43 1.05 -5.51 0.23
C SER A 43 0.79 -4.05 -0.16
N PRO A 44 0.53 -3.16 0.81
CA PRO A 44 0.13 -1.78 0.55
C PRO A 44 1.34 -0.92 0.21
N SER A 45 2.03 -1.23 -0.89
CA SER A 45 3.13 -0.38 -1.32
C SER A 45 2.58 1.02 -1.70
N PRO A 46 3.30 2.11 -1.40
CA PRO A 46 2.84 3.46 -1.73
C PRO A 46 2.54 3.66 -3.23
N GLN A 47 3.17 2.86 -4.10
CA GLN A 47 2.92 2.88 -5.55
C GLN A 47 1.47 2.54 -5.91
N GLN A 48 0.79 1.71 -5.12
CA GLN A 48 -0.62 1.35 -5.34
C GLN A 48 -1.56 2.53 -5.15
N LEU A 49 -1.12 3.63 -4.53
CA LEU A 49 -1.92 4.84 -4.35
C LEU A 49 -1.78 5.87 -5.47
N VAL A 50 -0.86 5.67 -6.40
CA VAL A 50 -0.71 6.56 -7.58
C VAL A 50 -2.04 6.80 -8.31
N PRO A 51 -2.87 5.78 -8.58
CA PRO A 51 -4.13 5.98 -9.32
C PRO A 51 -5.10 6.85 -8.52
N ALA A 52 -5.30 6.53 -7.24
CA ALA A 52 -6.16 7.29 -6.34
C ALA A 52 -5.69 8.76 -6.21
N ALA A 53 -4.39 8.97 -6.05
CA ALA A 53 -3.81 10.31 -5.94
C ALA A 53 -3.96 11.14 -7.23
N THR A 54 -3.94 10.49 -8.39
CA THR A 54 -4.01 11.16 -9.70
C THR A 54 -5.46 11.41 -10.14
N LEU A 55 -6.34 10.44 -9.91
CA LEU A 55 -7.69 10.40 -10.49
C LEU A 55 -8.77 10.90 -9.51
N LEU A 56 -8.48 10.97 -8.21
CA LEU A 56 -9.40 11.48 -7.19
C LEU A 56 -8.86 12.78 -6.53
N PRO A 57 -8.71 13.89 -7.27
CA PRO A 57 -8.11 15.12 -6.74
C PRO A 57 -8.91 15.75 -5.58
N ASN A 58 -10.19 15.42 -5.47
CA ASN A 58 -11.08 15.89 -4.41
C ASN A 58 -11.11 14.98 -3.16
N LEU A 59 -10.27 13.95 -3.11
CA LEU A 59 -10.21 13.03 -2.00
C LEU A 59 -9.93 13.77 -0.69
N ARG A 60 -10.76 13.51 0.32
CA ARG A 60 -10.69 14.10 1.67
C ARG A 60 -10.33 13.06 2.72
N VAL A 61 -10.78 11.83 2.54
CA VAL A 61 -10.53 10.71 3.44
C VAL A 61 -9.99 9.53 2.66
N LEU A 62 -8.82 9.04 3.06
CA LEU A 62 -8.28 7.76 2.62
C LEU A 62 -8.28 6.81 3.81
N ASP A 63 -8.93 5.66 3.67
CA ASP A 63 -9.05 4.65 4.73
C ASP A 63 -8.56 3.31 4.18
N MET A 64 -7.43 2.81 4.68
CA MET A 64 -6.79 1.59 4.19
C MET A 64 -6.77 0.54 5.29
N HIS A 65 -7.44 -0.58 5.01
CA HIS A 65 -7.45 -1.77 5.84
C HIS A 65 -6.48 -2.77 5.22
N GLN A 66 -5.28 -2.80 5.76
CA GLN A 66 -4.14 -3.58 5.32
C GLN A 66 -3.68 -4.48 6.47
N GLU A 67 -3.20 -5.67 6.12
CA GLU A 67 -2.62 -6.62 7.07
C GLU A 67 -1.17 -6.25 7.36
N HIS A 68 -0.41 -5.90 6.32
CA HIS A 68 0.97 -5.48 6.45
C HIS A 68 1.08 -3.96 6.53
N ALA A 69 2.04 -3.45 7.29
CA ALA A 69 2.44 -2.06 7.25
C ALA A 69 3.64 -1.87 6.33
N TRP A 70 3.67 -0.78 5.56
CA TRP A 70 4.84 -0.39 4.78
C TRP A 70 5.90 0.26 5.68
N CYS A 71 7.04 -0.41 5.85
CA CYS A 71 8.17 0.14 6.59
C CYS A 71 9.05 0.99 5.66
N SER A 72 9.18 2.29 5.92
CA SER A 72 10.01 3.18 5.09
C SER A 72 11.52 3.03 5.32
N LEU A 73 11.95 2.35 6.39
CA LEU A 73 13.35 2.12 6.72
C LEU A 73 13.95 0.98 5.87
N CYS A 74 13.27 -0.17 5.79
CA CYS A 74 13.68 -1.30 4.94
C CYS A 74 12.95 -1.37 3.60
N ASN A 75 11.86 -0.60 3.43
CA ASN A 75 11.05 -0.53 2.22
C ASN A 75 10.41 -1.85 1.83
N THR A 76 9.90 -2.55 2.84
CA THR A 76 9.13 -3.78 2.71
C THR A 76 7.83 -3.69 3.50
N CYS A 77 6.84 -4.47 3.08
CA CYS A 77 5.60 -4.69 3.82
C CYS A 77 5.84 -5.75 4.89
N ASN A 78 5.50 -5.48 6.15
CA ASN A 78 5.69 -6.43 7.24
C ASN A 78 4.48 -6.43 8.18
N VAL A 79 4.20 -7.60 8.78
CA VAL A 79 3.40 -7.67 10.00
C VAL A 79 4.21 -7.04 11.12
N LEU A 80 3.57 -6.19 11.93
CA LEU A 80 4.25 -5.46 12.98
C LEU A 80 4.59 -6.38 14.15
N ARG A 81 5.78 -6.24 14.72
CA ARG A 81 6.17 -6.93 15.96
C ARG A 81 6.22 -5.91 17.08
N LEU A 82 5.22 -5.95 17.95
CA LEU A 82 5.04 -4.99 19.03
C LEU A 82 5.18 -5.68 20.38
N LYS A 83 5.68 -4.92 21.36
CA LYS A 83 5.78 -5.37 22.75
C LYS A 83 4.48 -5.19 23.51
N ASP A 84 3.73 -4.15 23.13
CA ASP A 84 2.47 -3.77 23.73
C ASP A 84 1.30 -4.14 22.80
N ASP A 85 0.08 -4.12 23.34
CA ASP A 85 -1.18 -4.24 22.59
C ASP A 85 -1.80 -2.83 22.41
N PRO A 86 -1.35 -2.03 21.44
CA PRO A 86 -1.93 -0.73 21.19
C PRO A 86 -3.26 -0.89 20.45
N VAL A 87 -4.29 -0.15 20.88
CA VAL A 87 -5.56 -0.10 20.14
C VAL A 87 -5.43 0.78 18.90
N SER A 88 -4.83 1.97 19.06
CA SER A 88 -4.67 2.95 17.99
C SER A 88 -3.69 4.06 18.36
N ILE A 89 -3.12 4.72 17.35
CA ILE A 89 -2.38 5.98 17.50
C ILE A 89 -2.96 7.01 16.54
N THR A 90 -3.18 8.23 17.02
CA THR A 90 -3.68 9.34 16.19
C THR A 90 -2.75 10.54 16.29
N TYR A 91 -2.37 11.06 15.13
CA TYR A 91 -1.57 12.26 14.95
C TYR A 91 -2.45 13.38 14.41
N THR A 92 -2.53 14.51 15.11
CA THR A 92 -3.46 15.62 14.80
C THR A 92 -2.83 16.77 14.01
N ASN A 93 -1.57 16.62 13.59
CA ASN A 93 -0.85 17.61 12.78
C ASN A 93 -0.53 17.08 11.37
N GLY A 94 -1.11 15.93 10.98
CA GLY A 94 -0.77 15.23 9.75
C GLY A 94 0.56 14.46 9.79
N ASP A 95 1.26 14.47 10.93
CA ASP A 95 2.39 13.58 11.20
C ASP A 95 1.92 12.11 11.19
N GLY A 96 2.78 11.13 10.97
CA GLY A 96 2.41 9.70 11.06
C GLY A 96 2.21 8.95 9.75
N LEU A 97 2.34 9.61 8.60
CA LEU A 97 2.58 8.92 7.32
C LEU A 97 4.05 8.52 7.20
N PRO A 98 4.38 7.34 6.62
CA PRO A 98 5.77 6.89 6.46
C PRO A 98 6.63 7.94 5.74
N VAL A 99 7.79 8.29 6.32
CA VAL A 99 8.75 9.28 5.78
C VAL A 99 10.09 8.66 5.38
N ARG A 100 10.88 9.39 4.58
CA ARG A 100 12.05 8.89 3.86
C ARG A 100 13.18 8.53 4.80
N ALA A 101 13.56 7.26 4.82
CA ALA A 101 14.85 6.87 5.35
C ALA A 101 15.97 7.39 4.42
N PRO A 102 17.09 7.91 4.94
CA PRO A 102 18.30 8.01 4.12
C PRO A 102 18.61 6.61 3.58
N ALA A 103 19.05 6.53 2.33
CA ALA A 103 19.58 5.31 1.74
C ALA A 103 20.93 4.96 2.42
N PHE A 104 20.89 4.58 3.69
CA PHE A 104 22.03 4.08 4.44
C PHE A 104 21.85 2.57 4.58
N VAL A 105 21.84 1.89 3.42
CA VAL A 105 22.14 0.47 3.40
C VAL A 105 23.56 0.35 3.95
N ARG A 106 23.72 -0.30 5.10
CA ARG A 106 25.03 -0.77 5.56
C ARG A 106 25.58 -1.69 4.46
N SER A 107 26.40 -1.10 3.60
CA SER A 107 27.34 -1.83 2.76
C SER A 107 28.33 -2.51 3.69
N VAL A 108 28.02 -3.75 4.06
CA VAL A 108 29.07 -4.73 4.29
C VAL A 108 29.17 -5.50 2.98
N SER A 109 30.23 -5.22 2.24
CA SER A 109 30.74 -5.92 1.06
C SER A 109 30.74 -5.07 -0.22
N THR A 110 31.96 -4.96 -0.73
CA THR A 110 32.44 -4.23 -1.90
C THR A 110 31.74 -4.67 -3.18
N SER A 111 30.70 -3.95 -3.61
CA SER A 111 30.27 -3.93 -5.01
C SER A 111 29.50 -2.63 -5.32
N PRO A 112 29.92 -1.85 -6.34
CA PRO A 112 29.29 -0.58 -6.69
C PRO A 112 28.08 -0.83 -7.59
N LEU A 113 26.98 -1.26 -6.99
CA LEU A 113 25.65 -1.12 -7.58
C LEU A 113 24.78 -0.40 -6.57
N THR A 114 25.01 0.91 -6.44
CA THR A 114 24.06 1.83 -5.81
C THR A 114 22.82 1.91 -6.71
N LEU A 115 21.94 0.92 -6.56
CA LEU A 115 20.55 1.01 -7.02
C LEU A 115 19.88 2.04 -6.11
N SER A 116 19.94 3.30 -6.51
CA SER A 116 19.12 4.36 -5.94
C SER A 116 17.67 4.13 -6.38
N ILE A 117 16.99 3.15 -5.80
CA ILE A 117 15.56 2.99 -5.98
C ILE A 117 14.93 4.18 -5.23
N PRO A 118 14.26 5.12 -5.91
CA PRO A 118 13.57 6.19 -5.22
C PRO A 118 12.30 5.60 -4.61
N GLN A 119 12.40 5.06 -3.40
CA GLN A 119 11.25 4.82 -2.53
C GLN A 119 10.87 6.22 -1.99
N LYS A 120 9.90 7.00 -2.48
CA LYS A 120 8.63 6.65 -3.12
C LYS A 120 7.59 6.37 -2.04
N LEU A 121 7.44 7.27 -1.06
CA LEU A 121 6.61 7.08 0.13
C LEU A 121 5.22 7.68 0.01
N TYR A 122 4.32 7.29 0.93
CA TYR A 122 2.94 7.78 1.02
C TYR A 122 2.86 9.31 0.93
N ASN A 123 3.68 10.02 1.69
CA ASN A 123 3.71 11.49 1.68
C ASN A 123 3.84 12.07 0.28
N ARG A 124 4.78 11.54 -0.51
CA ARG A 124 5.03 12.02 -1.86
C ARG A 124 3.91 11.71 -2.84
N TYR A 125 3.29 10.54 -2.73
CA TYR A 125 2.16 10.18 -3.59
C TYR A 125 0.88 10.91 -3.20
N LEU A 126 0.68 11.18 -1.92
CA LEU A 126 -0.49 11.88 -1.41
C LEU A 126 -0.35 13.40 -1.46
N ALA A 127 0.87 13.95 -1.57
CA ALA A 127 1.12 15.38 -1.61
C ALA A 127 0.26 16.18 -2.63
N PRO A 128 -0.02 15.67 -3.84
CA PRO A 128 -0.89 16.36 -4.79
C PRO A 128 -2.35 16.51 -4.34
N LEU A 129 -2.81 15.70 -3.37
CA LEU A 129 -4.18 15.73 -2.87
C LEU A 129 -4.40 16.90 -1.91
N SER A 130 -4.59 18.09 -2.48
CA SER A 130 -4.76 19.35 -1.74
C SER A 130 -5.96 19.37 -0.78
N HIS A 131 -6.90 18.45 -0.95
CA HIS A 131 -8.11 18.32 -0.13
C HIS A 131 -8.05 17.17 0.87
N LEU A 132 -7.00 16.34 0.86
CA LEU A 132 -6.86 15.21 1.79
C LEU A 132 -6.69 15.74 3.20
N ARG A 133 -7.57 15.32 4.11
CA ARG A 133 -7.63 15.78 5.51
C ARG A 133 -7.37 14.69 6.51
N THR A 134 -7.79 13.47 6.19
CA THR A 134 -7.74 12.32 7.08
C THR A 134 -7.17 11.12 6.34
N VAL A 135 -6.18 10.48 6.93
CA VAL A 135 -5.70 9.15 6.51
C VAL A 135 -5.91 8.18 7.67
N ARG A 136 -6.53 7.04 7.39
CA ARG A 136 -6.73 5.94 8.33
C ARG A 136 -6.04 4.70 7.80
N LEU A 137 -5.28 4.07 8.66
CA LEU A 137 -4.44 2.93 8.36
C LEU A 137 -4.76 1.87 9.39
N SER A 138 -5.04 0.65 8.97
CA SER A 138 -4.90 -0.51 9.86
C SER A 138 -3.54 -1.15 9.67
N ALA A 139 -3.11 -1.97 10.62
CA ALA A 139 -2.04 -2.93 10.43
C ALA A 139 -2.28 -4.11 11.36
N ALA A 140 -1.97 -5.31 10.89
CA ALA A 140 -1.88 -6.47 11.74
C ALA A 140 -0.56 -6.43 12.53
N TYR A 141 -0.59 -6.98 13.75
CA TYR A 141 0.60 -7.08 14.56
C TYR A 141 0.64 -8.40 15.36
N THR A 142 1.84 -8.87 15.65
CA THR A 142 2.11 -9.97 16.57
C THR A 142 2.72 -9.43 17.85
N LEU A 143 2.30 -9.98 19.00
CA LEU A 143 2.93 -9.70 20.29
C LEU A 143 4.23 -10.48 20.44
N ASP A 144 5.35 -9.77 20.57
CA ASP A 144 6.64 -10.35 20.87
C ASP A 144 7.26 -9.63 22.07
N LEU A 145 7.11 -10.19 23.26
CA LEU A 145 7.62 -9.59 24.48
C LEU A 145 9.15 -9.57 24.55
N SER A 146 9.82 -10.39 23.74
CA SER A 146 11.27 -10.57 23.78
C SER A 146 12.02 -9.70 22.77
N VAL A 147 11.43 -9.46 21.59
CA VAL A 147 12.06 -8.74 20.48
C VAL A 147 11.18 -7.62 19.93
N GLY A 148 9.92 -7.53 20.35
CA GLY A 148 9.01 -6.46 19.96
C GLY A 148 9.43 -5.12 20.55
N VAL A 149 9.09 -4.05 19.84
CA VAL A 149 9.35 -2.69 20.31
C VAL A 149 8.08 -2.11 20.94
N GLY A 150 8.22 -1.48 22.10
CA GLY A 150 7.16 -0.66 22.67
C GLY A 150 7.10 0.68 21.94
N LEU A 151 5.92 1.08 21.46
CA LEU A 151 5.76 2.33 20.72
C LEU A 151 6.08 3.57 21.59
N GLN A 152 6.06 3.41 22.92
CA GLN A 152 6.46 4.42 23.90
C GLN A 152 7.98 4.57 24.05
N ASP A 153 8.77 3.58 23.61
CA ASP A 153 10.23 3.59 23.75
C ASP A 153 10.92 4.40 22.64
N LEU A 154 10.15 4.84 21.62
CA LEU A 154 10.66 5.48 20.42
C LEU A 154 11.09 6.93 20.67
N LYS A 155 12.15 7.36 19.99
CA LYS A 155 12.63 8.75 20.06
C LYS A 155 11.95 9.68 19.06
N THR A 156 11.05 9.14 18.24
CA THR A 156 10.28 9.86 17.22
C THR A 156 8.89 9.25 17.07
N PRO A 157 7.87 10.02 16.63
CA PRO A 157 6.60 9.47 16.19
C PRO A 157 6.76 8.29 15.23
N TRP A 158 6.19 7.15 15.60
CA TRP A 158 6.08 5.97 14.73
C TRP A 158 5.21 6.28 13.49
N ARG A 159 5.59 5.77 12.31
CA ARG A 159 4.91 6.09 11.05
C ARG A 159 4.71 4.86 10.16
N GLY A 160 4.70 3.66 10.73
CA GLY A 160 4.54 2.40 9.97
C GLY A 160 5.78 1.52 9.91
N GLU A 161 6.86 1.87 10.61
CA GLU A 161 8.10 1.10 10.60
C GLU A 161 7.93 -0.28 11.26
N CYS A 162 8.57 -1.30 10.69
CA CYS A 162 8.53 -2.66 11.23
C CYS A 162 9.37 -2.77 12.52
N GLY A 163 9.03 -3.74 13.38
CA GLY A 163 9.65 -3.89 14.70
C GLY A 163 11.18 -3.98 14.67
N GLU A 164 11.75 -4.68 13.68
CA GLU A 164 13.21 -4.79 13.52
C GLU A 164 13.85 -3.43 13.22
N CYS A 165 13.33 -2.70 12.23
CA CYS A 165 13.87 -1.37 11.90
C CYS A 165 13.64 -0.37 13.03
N THR A 166 12.50 -0.44 13.70
CA THR A 166 12.20 0.37 14.87
C THR A 166 13.23 0.12 15.98
N SER A 167 13.55 -1.14 16.27
CA SER A 167 14.54 -1.51 17.31
C SER A 167 15.97 -1.14 16.93
N LEU A 168 16.32 -1.21 15.65
CA LEU A 168 17.67 -0.94 15.18
C LEU A 168 17.97 0.55 15.01
N HIS A 169 16.95 1.35 14.68
CA HIS A 169 17.14 2.72 14.21
C HIS A 169 16.39 3.76 15.04
N LEU A 170 15.13 3.51 15.42
CA LEU A 170 14.28 4.53 16.03
C LEU A 170 14.48 4.70 17.54
N THR A 171 15.33 3.87 18.14
CA THR A 171 15.81 4.02 19.52
C THR A 171 17.15 4.77 19.60
N ASP A 172 17.84 4.98 18.48
CA ASP A 172 19.11 5.72 18.39
C ASP A 172 18.84 7.21 18.14
N GLU A 173 19.19 8.05 19.11
CA GLU A 173 18.95 9.50 19.07
C GLU A 173 19.70 10.21 17.92
N THR A 174 20.91 9.74 17.60
CA THR A 174 21.72 10.33 16.51
C THR A 174 21.09 10.02 15.17
N PHE A 175 20.71 8.76 14.95
CA PHE A 175 20.00 8.35 13.74
C PHE A 175 18.69 9.13 13.57
N VAL A 176 17.88 9.20 14.64
CA VAL A 176 16.57 9.86 14.60
C VAL A 176 16.71 11.36 14.29
N SER A 177 17.66 12.05 14.91
CA SER A 177 17.92 13.47 14.61
C SER A 177 18.25 13.70 13.13
N ASP A 178 19.17 12.91 12.58
CA ASP A 178 19.56 12.99 11.17
C ASP A 178 18.41 12.62 10.22
N TRP A 179 17.60 11.64 10.61
CA TRP A 179 16.44 11.17 9.84
C TRP A 179 15.35 12.24 9.79
N GLU A 180 14.96 12.81 10.93
CA GLU A 180 13.96 13.88 11.01
C GLU A 180 14.41 15.13 10.25
N ALA A 181 15.68 15.51 10.38
CA ALA A 181 16.24 16.65 9.66
C ALA A 181 16.10 16.50 8.14
N LYS A 182 16.35 15.29 7.60
CA LYS A 182 16.20 14.99 6.18
C LYS A 182 14.74 14.94 5.73
N ASN A 183 13.83 14.55 6.62
CA ASN A 183 12.40 14.41 6.32
C ASN A 183 11.61 15.69 6.44
N LYS A 184 12.16 16.72 7.06
CA LYS A 184 11.51 18.03 7.19
C LYS A 184 11.13 18.66 5.84
N GLU A 185 11.85 18.32 4.78
CA GLU A 185 11.62 18.84 3.42
C GLU A 185 10.74 17.92 2.56
N GLU A 186 10.30 16.76 3.07
CA GLU A 186 9.44 15.87 2.30
C GLU A 186 8.07 16.52 2.04
N PRO A 187 7.56 16.44 0.79
CA PRO A 187 6.28 17.03 0.45
C PRO A 187 5.15 16.31 1.19
N HIS A 188 4.25 17.08 1.79
CA HIS A 188 3.09 16.58 2.51
C HIS A 188 1.80 17.12 1.89
N PRO A 189 0.66 16.41 1.99
CA PRO A 189 -0.62 16.97 1.57
C PRO A 189 -0.92 18.22 2.43
N PRO A 190 -1.20 19.38 1.83
CA PRO A 190 -1.25 20.66 2.55
C PRO A 190 -2.44 20.79 3.49
N SER A 191 -3.50 19.99 3.27
CA SER A 191 -4.69 19.98 4.12
C SER A 191 -4.74 18.82 5.10
N LEU A 192 -3.70 17.97 5.15
CA LEU A 192 -3.71 16.79 6.02
C LEU A 192 -3.67 17.25 7.48
N ARG A 193 -4.61 16.74 8.26
CA ARG A 193 -4.76 17.08 9.69
C ARG A 193 -4.65 15.86 10.56
N GLU A 194 -5.20 14.74 10.11
CA GLU A 194 -5.31 13.55 10.93
C GLU A 194 -4.73 12.34 10.23
N VAL A 195 -3.82 11.64 10.91
CA VAL A 195 -3.38 10.30 10.52
C VAL A 195 -3.65 9.38 11.70
N THR A 196 -4.46 8.36 11.49
CA THR A 196 -4.79 7.36 12.51
C THR A 196 -4.30 6.00 12.07
N TRP A 197 -3.52 5.36 12.93
CA TRP A 197 -3.19 3.95 12.86
C TRP A 197 -4.07 3.18 13.84
N SER A 198 -4.64 2.09 13.36
CA SER A 198 -5.41 1.12 14.15
C SER A 198 -4.73 -0.23 14.04
N PHE A 199 -4.71 -0.99 15.12
CA PHE A 199 -3.99 -2.26 15.16
C PHE A 199 -4.97 -3.40 15.42
N ALA A 200 -4.73 -4.51 14.74
CA ALA A 200 -5.44 -5.76 14.96
C ALA A 200 -4.42 -6.85 15.24
N LEU A 201 -4.67 -7.68 16.24
CA LEU A 201 -3.83 -8.84 16.49
C LEU A 201 -3.90 -9.74 15.25
N ALA A 202 -2.74 -10.08 14.67
CA ALA A 202 -2.66 -11.05 13.59
C ALA A 202 -3.25 -12.35 14.11
N GLN A 203 -4.25 -12.89 13.40
CA GLN A 203 -4.72 -14.23 13.71
C GLN A 203 -3.57 -15.17 13.37
N GLU A 204 -3.15 -15.97 14.34
CA GLU A 204 -2.34 -17.15 13.99
C GLU A 204 -3.22 -17.95 13.05
N GLU A 205 -2.92 -17.92 11.75
CA GLU A 205 -3.54 -18.85 10.82
C GLU A 205 -3.21 -20.23 11.38
N GLU A 206 -4.19 -20.88 11.99
CA GLU A 206 -4.14 -22.30 12.25
C GLU A 206 -4.00 -22.94 10.88
N SER A 207 -2.75 -23.09 10.45
CA SER A 207 -2.31 -23.67 9.19
C SER A 207 -2.77 -25.12 9.18
N SER A 208 -4.05 -25.33 8.93
CA SER A 208 -4.54 -26.61 8.46
C SER A 208 -4.12 -26.68 6.99
N GLU A 209 -3.01 -27.38 6.74
CA GLU A 209 -2.48 -27.65 5.40
C GLU A 209 -3.55 -28.25 4.45
N GLU A 210 -4.67 -28.72 5.00
CA GLU A 210 -5.81 -29.30 4.29
C GLU A 210 -6.71 -28.27 3.58
N GLU A 211 -6.78 -27.00 4.00
CA GLU A 211 -7.70 -26.00 3.41
C GLU A 211 -7.12 -25.27 2.18
N TYR A 212 -5.79 -25.20 2.09
CA TYR A 212 -5.09 -24.51 0.97
C TYR A 212 -5.28 -25.23 -0.38
N VAL A 213 -5.45 -26.55 -0.37
CA VAL A 213 -5.64 -27.36 -1.58
C VAL A 213 -7.02 -27.10 -2.22
N ASP A 214 -8.05 -26.83 -1.43
CA ASP A 214 -9.41 -26.53 -1.93
C ASP A 214 -9.54 -25.10 -2.48
N TYR A 215 -8.80 -24.14 -1.92
CA TYR A 215 -8.83 -22.75 -2.39
C TYR A 215 -8.20 -22.59 -3.78
N VAL A 216 -7.02 -23.18 -4.02
CA VAL A 216 -6.34 -23.10 -5.33
C VAL A 216 -7.17 -23.78 -6.44
N ASP A 217 -7.85 -24.90 -6.14
CA ASP A 217 -8.76 -25.57 -7.08
C ASP A 217 -10.01 -24.71 -7.40
N LYS A 218 -10.59 -24.03 -6.39
CA LYS A 218 -11.73 -23.12 -6.61
C LYS A 218 -11.35 -21.91 -7.47
N VAL A 219 -10.23 -21.26 -7.20
CA VAL A 219 -9.77 -20.08 -7.96
C VAL A 219 -9.42 -20.45 -9.41
N THR A 220 -8.73 -21.58 -9.62
CA THR A 220 -8.42 -22.07 -10.97
C THR A 220 -9.68 -22.43 -11.76
N ARG A 221 -10.71 -23.03 -11.12
CA ARG A 221 -12.01 -23.31 -11.76
C ARG A 221 -12.78 -22.05 -12.16
N VAL A 222 -12.78 -21.00 -11.33
CA VAL A 222 -13.45 -19.72 -11.66
C VAL A 222 -12.74 -19.05 -12.84
N ARG A 223 -11.41 -19.01 -12.81
CA ARG A 223 -10.60 -18.42 -13.88
C ARG A 223 -10.81 -19.16 -15.21
N HIS A 224 -10.84 -20.50 -15.19
CA HIS A 224 -11.07 -21.31 -16.40
C HIS A 224 -12.49 -21.13 -16.98
N ARG A 225 -13.50 -20.82 -16.16
CA ARG A 225 -14.86 -20.52 -16.63
C ARG A 225 -14.93 -19.16 -17.32
N PHE A 226 -14.26 -18.14 -16.75
CA PHE A 226 -14.26 -16.79 -17.29
C PHE A 226 -13.60 -16.71 -18.68
N TRP A 227 -12.47 -17.41 -18.89
CA TRP A 227 -11.80 -17.41 -20.19
C TRP A 227 -12.55 -18.20 -21.27
N LYS A 228 -13.26 -19.27 -20.91
CA LYS A 228 -14.06 -20.06 -21.86
C LYS A 228 -15.26 -19.31 -22.44
N GLU A 229 -15.78 -18.31 -21.74
CA GLU A 229 -16.90 -17.50 -22.22
C GLU A 229 -16.46 -16.36 -23.17
N VAL A 230 -15.17 -16.01 -23.19
CA VAL A 230 -14.61 -14.99 -24.07
C VAL A 230 -14.25 -15.57 -25.46
N ASP A 231 -13.83 -16.83 -25.53
CA ASP A 231 -13.40 -17.48 -26.77
C ASP A 231 -14.56 -18.07 -27.63
N HIS A 232 -15.83 -17.79 -27.33
CA HIS A 232 -16.99 -18.33 -28.08
C HIS A 232 -17.80 -17.28 -28.85
N ASN A 233 -17.24 -16.08 -29.06
CA ASN A 233 -17.90 -15.02 -29.84
C ASN A 233 -17.09 -14.52 -31.05
N SER A 234 -16.10 -15.27 -31.53
CA SER A 234 -15.31 -14.90 -32.72
C SER A 234 -15.36 -15.96 -33.82
N ASP A 235 -16.55 -16.37 -34.22
CA ASP A 235 -16.78 -17.03 -35.51
C ASP A 235 -17.14 -15.96 -36.57
N ASP A 236 -16.20 -15.06 -36.86
CA ASP A 236 -16.29 -14.16 -38.03
C ASP A 236 -15.10 -14.48 -38.96
N ASP A 237 -15.29 -15.54 -39.73
CA ASP A 237 -14.44 -16.03 -40.81
C ASP A 237 -14.35 -14.95 -41.91
N SER A 238 -13.47 -13.96 -41.72
CA SER A 238 -13.02 -13.11 -42.83
C SER A 238 -11.74 -13.69 -43.43
N GLU A 239 -11.97 -14.49 -44.47
CA GLU A 239 -11.01 -15.03 -45.42
C GLU A 239 -10.26 -13.87 -46.11
N TRP A 240 -9.03 -13.58 -45.67
CA TRP A 240 -8.17 -12.58 -46.32
C TRP A 240 -7.39 -13.23 -47.46
N ASP A 241 -7.87 -13.03 -48.68
CA ASP A 241 -7.14 -13.31 -49.92
C ASP A 241 -5.85 -12.47 -49.98
N TYR A 242 -4.71 -13.16 -49.92
CA TYR A 242 -3.39 -12.59 -50.10
C TYR A 242 -3.09 -12.43 -51.60
N ASP A 243 -3.34 -11.24 -52.14
CA ASP A 243 -2.99 -10.89 -53.52
C ASP A 243 -1.50 -10.52 -53.60
N GLY A 244 -0.69 -11.48 -54.07
CA GLY A 244 0.74 -11.31 -54.26
C GLY A 244 1.04 -10.34 -55.40
N ARG A 245 1.59 -9.16 -55.08
CA ARG A 245 2.25 -8.30 -56.06
C ARG A 245 3.74 -8.20 -55.77
N GLU A 246 4.47 -8.86 -56.66
CA GLU A 246 5.89 -8.70 -56.95
C GLU A 246 6.14 -7.25 -57.44
N TRP A 247 7.13 -6.59 -56.86
CA TRP A 247 7.63 -5.30 -57.35
C TRP A 247 9.01 -5.54 -57.96
N ASP A 248 9.12 -5.29 -59.26
CA ASP A 248 10.36 -5.02 -60.00
C ASP A 248 10.92 -3.62 -59.65
#